data_AF-A0A6G3PL94-F1
#
_entry.id   AF-A0A6G3PL94-F1
#
_cell.length_a   1.000
_cell.length_b   1.000
_cell.length_c   1.000
_cell.angle_alpha   90.00
_cell.angle_beta   90.00
_cell.angle_gamma   90.00
#
_symmetry.space_group_name_H-M   'P 1'
#
loop_
_entity.id
_entity.type
_entity.pdbx_description
1 polymer ?
#
loop_
_entity_poly.entity_id
_entity_poly.type
_entity_poly.pdbx_seq_one_letter_code
_entity_poly.pdbx_strand_id
1 'polypeptide(L)' 'GGDAHAGAGVYGEEPESGGHGLVGMRERVTALGGALTAGPRYGGGFRVHAILPVEARTGEPERPGTAGGTGIRR' A
#
# COMPACT_ATOMS: atom_id res chain seq x y z
N GLY A 1 -24.52 -45.20 14.85
CA GLY A 1 -24.82 -43.86 14.31
C GLY A 1 -23.55 -43.06 14.44
N GLY A 2 -22.89 -42.81 13.32
CA GLY A 2 -21.60 -42.11 13.29
C GLY A 2 -21.81 -40.63 13.49
N ASP A 3 -21.12 -40.09 14.48
CA ASP A 3 -20.87 -38.69 14.73
C ASP A 3 -20.09 -38.08 13.56
N ALA A 4 -20.82 -37.36 12.71
CA ALA A 4 -20.26 -36.58 11.63
C ALA A 4 -19.57 -35.33 12.21
N HIS A 5 -18.27 -35.42 12.49
CA HIS A 5 -17.41 -34.24 12.55
C HIS A 5 -17.21 -33.70 11.13
N ALA A 6 -18.24 -33.04 10.61
CA ALA A 6 -18.17 -32.28 9.38
C ALA A 6 -17.39 -30.98 9.62
N GLY A 7 -16.25 -30.85 8.94
CA GLY A 7 -15.49 -29.59 8.93
C GLY A 7 -14.01 -29.73 8.59
N ALA A 8 -13.61 -30.66 7.72
CA ALA A 8 -12.24 -30.74 7.23
C ALA A 8 -11.98 -29.65 6.17
N GLY A 9 -11.79 -28.41 6.63
CA GLY A 9 -11.03 -27.42 5.88
C GLY A 9 -9.57 -27.82 5.95
N VAL A 10 -9.12 -28.60 4.99
CA VAL A 10 -7.69 -28.83 4.78
C VAL A 10 -7.05 -27.50 4.36
N TYR A 11 -6.62 -26.69 5.34
CA TYR A 11 -5.54 -25.73 5.11
C TYR A 11 -4.27 -26.57 4.99
N GLY A 12 -4.16 -27.27 3.86
CA GLY A 12 -3.03 -28.11 3.55
C GLY A 12 -1.77 -27.26 3.43
N GLU A 13 -0.73 -27.78 4.05
CA GLU A 13 0.68 -27.39 3.98
C GLU A 13 1.01 -26.03 4.60
N GLU A 14 1.84 -26.08 5.63
CA GLU A 14 2.44 -24.91 6.23
C GLU A 14 3.19 -24.12 5.15
N PRO A 15 3.15 -22.78 5.12
CA PRO A 15 3.93 -22.04 4.15
C PRO A 15 5.42 -22.08 4.55
N GLU A 16 6.10 -23.21 4.34
CA GLU A 16 7.57 -23.32 4.29
C GLU A 16 8.12 -22.67 2.99
N SER A 17 7.83 -21.40 2.82
CA SER A 17 8.65 -20.42 2.10
C SER A 17 8.06 -19.05 2.38
N GLY A 18 8.57 -18.43 3.45
CA GLY A 18 8.11 -17.17 3.99
C GLY A 18 7.90 -16.10 2.92
N GLY A 19 6.62 -15.77 2.67
CA GLY A 19 6.26 -14.64 1.85
C GLY A 19 6.62 -13.35 2.58
N HIS A 20 7.77 -12.75 2.26
CA HIS A 20 8.15 -11.43 2.76
C HIS A 20 7.27 -10.29 2.20
N GLY A 21 6.28 -10.60 1.35
CA GLY A 21 5.44 -9.60 0.71
C GLY A 21 4.69 -8.73 1.72
N LEU A 22 3.99 -9.34 2.68
CA LEU A 22 3.23 -8.60 3.70
C LEU A 22 4.13 -7.92 4.74
N VAL A 23 5.21 -8.59 5.14
CA VAL A 23 6.21 -8.02 6.06
C VAL A 23 6.85 -6.78 5.44
N GLY A 24 7.40 -6.91 4.23
CA GLY A 24 8.02 -5.80 3.50
C GLY A 24 7.03 -4.70 3.12
N MET A 25 5.76 -5.03 2.85
CA MET A 25 4.72 -4.00 2.68
C MET A 25 4.47 -3.23 3.98
N ARG A 26 4.40 -3.92 5.13
CA ARG A 26 4.21 -3.27 6.43
C ARG A 26 5.39 -2.37 6.77
N GLU A 27 6.63 -2.85 6.56
CA GLU A 27 7.85 -2.06 6.74
C GLU A 27 7.81 -0.77 5.91
N ARG A 28 7.48 -0.86 4.60
CA ARG A 28 7.38 0.32 3.72
C ARG A 28 6.29 1.29 4.15
N VAL A 29 5.10 0.78 4.48
CA VAL A 29 3.98 1.63 4.90
C VAL A 29 4.28 2.35 6.22
N THR A 30 4.88 1.64 7.18
CA THR A 30 5.31 2.23 8.46
C THR A 30 6.44 3.25 8.26
N ALA A 31 7.40 2.98 7.37
CA ALA A 31 8.47 3.92 7.05
C ALA A 31 7.95 5.25 6.49
N LEU A 32 6.81 5.22 5.79
CA LEU A 32 6.11 6.41 5.29
C LEU A 32 5.14 7.04 6.31
N GLY A 33 5.11 6.57 7.56
CA GLY A 33 4.18 7.05 8.58
C GLY A 33 2.72 6.63 8.37
N GLY A 34 2.50 5.59 7.56
CA GLY A 34 1.18 5.05 7.26
C GLY A 34 0.77 3.85 8.11
N ALA A 35 -0.37 3.26 7.76
CA ALA A 35 -0.92 2.06 8.41
C ALA A 35 -1.34 1.01 7.38
N LEU A 36 -1.09 -0.27 7.68
CA LEU A 36 -1.45 -1.41 6.82
C LEU A 36 -2.25 -2.46 7.59
N THR A 37 -3.36 -2.91 7.01
CA THR A 37 -4.14 -4.07 7.43
C THR A 37 -4.22 -5.10 6.30
N ALA A 38 -4.08 -6.38 6.65
CA ALA A 38 -4.15 -7.47 5.70
C ALA A 38 -4.88 -8.66 6.32
N GLY A 39 -5.73 -9.33 5.56
CA GLY A 39 -6.46 -10.50 6.03
C GLY A 39 -7.55 -10.99 5.07
N PRO A 40 -8.20 -12.11 5.40
CA PRO A 40 -9.35 -12.63 4.67
C PRO A 40 -10.50 -11.63 4.60
N ARG A 41 -11.25 -11.64 3.49
CA ARG A 41 -12.45 -10.80 3.33
C ARG A 41 -13.72 -11.64 3.52
N TYR A 42 -14.73 -11.03 4.14
CA TYR A 42 -16.08 -11.61 4.17
C TYR A 42 -16.62 -11.80 2.74
N GLY A 43 -17.09 -13.01 2.43
CA GLY A 43 -17.44 -13.43 1.06
C GLY A 43 -16.28 -14.03 0.26
N GLY A 44 -15.12 -14.24 0.89
CA GLY A 44 -13.96 -14.90 0.29
C GLY A 44 -12.88 -13.95 -0.21
N GLY A 45 -11.72 -14.53 -0.53
CA GLY A 45 -10.54 -13.81 -0.98
C GLY A 45 -9.74 -13.15 0.15
N PHE A 46 -8.70 -12.41 -0.25
CA PHE A 46 -7.75 -11.75 0.64
C PHE A 46 -7.69 -10.25 0.33
N ARG A 47 -7.65 -9.42 1.38
CA ARG A 47 -7.54 -7.96 1.25
C ARG A 47 -6.24 -7.49 1.88
N VAL A 48 -5.56 -6.58 1.18
CA VAL A 48 -4.55 -5.69 1.74
C VAL A 48 -5.07 -4.27 1.62
N HIS A 49 -5.01 -3.51 2.70
CA HIS A 49 -5.48 -2.13 2.77
C HIS A 49 -4.41 -1.27 3.44
N ALA A 50 -3.99 -0.20 2.76
CA ALA A 50 -2.94 0.71 3.24
C ALA A 50 -3.46 2.16 3.24
N ILE A 51 -3.11 2.88 4.30
CA ILE A 51 -3.35 4.32 4.45
C ILE A 51 -1.99 4.99 4.49
N LEU A 52 -1.76 5.96 3.61
CA LEU A 52 -0.50 6.70 3.52
C LEU A 52 -0.76 8.20 3.65
N PRO A 53 0.06 8.94 4.40
CA PRO A 53 0.08 10.40 4.33
C PRO A 53 0.40 10.85 2.90
N VAL A 54 -0.32 11.86 2.42
CA VAL A 54 0.00 12.53 1.15
C VAL A 54 0.54 13.91 1.47
N GLU A 55 1.76 14.20 1.01
CA GLU A 55 2.18 15.59 0.92
C GLU A 55 1.44 16.21 -0.26
N ALA A 56 0.73 17.31 -0.02
CA ALA A 56 0.26 18.12 -1.12
C ALA A 56 1.52 18.53 -1.89
N ARG A 57 1.69 18.03 -3.11
CA ARG A 57 2.59 18.71 -4.05
C ARG A 57 2.06 20.14 -4.11
N THR A 58 2.78 21.08 -3.53
CA THR A 58 2.59 22.49 -3.83
C THR A 58 2.83 22.59 -5.32
N GLY A 59 1.75 22.50 -6.09
CA GLY A 59 1.76 22.83 -7.49
C GLY A 59 2.09 24.30 -7.54
N GLU A 60 3.38 24.61 -7.63
CA GLU A 60 3.74 25.75 -8.44
C GLU A 60 3.30 25.31 -9.85
N PRO A 61 2.21 25.88 -10.44
CA PRO A 61 2.08 25.77 -11.87
C PRO A 61 3.43 26.23 -12.42
N GLU A 62 4.06 25.40 -13.24
CA GLU A 62 5.28 25.73 -13.97
C GLU A 62 5.18 27.20 -14.37
N ARG A 63 5.94 28.09 -13.70
CA ARG A 63 5.99 29.48 -14.15
C ARG A 63 6.66 29.38 -15.51
N PRO A 64 5.98 29.68 -16.64
CA PRO A 64 6.71 29.88 -17.88
C PRO A 64 7.74 30.96 -17.57
N GLY A 65 9.02 30.61 -17.75
CA GLY A 65 10.14 31.44 -17.35
C GLY A 65 9.92 32.87 -17.81
N THR A 66 9.75 33.77 -16.84
CA THR A 66 9.94 35.19 -17.09
C THR A 66 11.43 35.38 -17.34
N ALA A 67 11.86 35.25 -18.60
CA ALA A 67 13.00 36.00 -19.08
C ALA A 67 12.53 37.47 -19.11
N GLY A 68 12.92 38.30 -18.17
CA GLY A 68 14.32 38.64 -17.91
C GLY A 68 14.66 39.78 -18.86
N GLY A 69 14.61 41.00 -18.35
CA GLY A 69 14.47 42.22 -19.16
C GLY A 69 15.63 42.53 -20.11
N THR A 70 15.29 43.29 -21.14
CA THR A 70 16.25 44.08 -21.92
C THR A 70 15.79 45.53 -21.92
N GLY A 71 16.02 46.20 -20.79
CA GLY A 71 16.16 47.65 -20.78
C GLY A 71 17.54 47.99 -21.34
N ILE A 72 17.65 48.11 -22.66
CA ILE A 72 18.80 48.79 -23.27
C ILE A 72 18.57 50.28 -23.17
N ARG A 73 19.36 50.94 -22.33
CA ARG A 73 19.45 52.41 -22.25
C ARG A 73 19.76 52.99 -23.62
N ARG A 74 18.97 53.95 -24.08
CA ARG A 74 19.35 54.90 -25.12
C ARG A 74 18.61 56.21 -24.93
#